data_AF-A0A2D4SPQ4-F1
#
_entry.id   AF-A0A2D4SPQ4-F1
#
_cell.length_a   1.000
_cell.length_b   1.000
_cell.length_c   1.000
_cell.angle_alpha   90.00
_cell.angle_beta   90.00
_cell.angle_gamma   90.00
#
_symmetry.space_group_name_H-M   'P 1'
#
loop_
_entity.id
_entity.type
_entity.pdbx_description
1 polymer ?
#
loop_
_entity_poly.entity_id
_entity_poly.type
_entity_poly.pdbx_seq_one_letter_code
_entity_poly.pdbx_strand_id
1 'polypeptide(L)'
;MMMFYLFACASETTFSGTFVGNPGKGNTQVAESEGIAFSRASTSVQYVYYFRGDSEFVDAPDQNIDLLDPASEFPIMAGNWDSIVLEMEPGISIEGRANDTQDFTWELSSLFIKLDFQEPGIAEGAYLFSLGQSNWLNAQQIVELGEGSDTFAIEDSEEFNGALIDILETQSALYHDTNGDGTISEEEREQSIATGSDLEEDEDFDPLDFIDPFWQE
;
A
#
# COMPACT_ATOMS: atom_id res chain seq x y z
N MET A 1 26.30 47.37 25.33
CA MET A 1 25.32 46.26 25.39
C MET A 1 24.65 46.22 24.04
N MET A 2 25.15 45.36 23.17
CA MET A 2 24.84 45.34 21.74
C MET A 2 23.86 44.19 21.48
N MET A 3 22.66 44.56 21.02
CA MET A 3 21.56 43.65 20.73
C MET A 3 21.72 43.16 19.30
N PHE A 4 21.96 41.85 19.12
CA PHE A 4 21.99 41.21 17.80
C PHE A 4 20.57 40.76 17.44
N TYR A 5 20.01 41.36 16.39
CA TYR A 5 18.86 40.81 15.67
C TYR A 5 19.39 39.91 14.57
N LEU A 6 19.13 38.60 14.64
CA LEU A 6 19.28 37.70 13.51
C LEU A 6 17.94 37.65 12.78
N PHE A 7 17.83 38.41 11.69
CA PHE A 7 16.86 38.14 10.62
C PHE A 7 17.44 37.03 9.76
N ALA A 8 16.98 35.80 9.95
CA ALA A 8 17.16 34.76 8.94
C ALA A 8 16.15 35.04 7.82
N CYS A 9 16.62 35.61 6.71
CA CYS A 9 15.88 35.65 5.46
C CYS A 9 15.66 34.22 4.98
N ALA A 10 14.40 33.79 4.96
CA ALA A 10 13.95 32.67 4.16
C ALA A 10 14.28 32.99 2.68
N SER A 11 15.23 32.26 2.09
CA SER A 11 15.35 32.23 0.64
C SER A 11 14.24 31.33 0.11
N GLU A 12 13.10 31.94 -0.24
CA GLU A 12 12.10 31.32 -1.11
C GLU A 12 12.76 31.04 -2.46
N THR A 13 13.19 29.79 -2.64
CA THR A 13 13.68 29.31 -3.93
C THR A 13 12.48 28.71 -4.65
N THR A 14 11.77 29.53 -5.43
CA THR A 14 10.77 29.03 -6.39
C THR A 14 11.48 28.33 -7.54
N PHE A 15 11.34 27.00 -7.62
CA PHE A 15 11.67 26.24 -8.81
C PHE A 15 10.42 26.03 -9.66
N SER A 16 10.50 26.48 -10.91
CA SER A 16 9.57 26.15 -11.99
C SER A 16 10.19 25.04 -12.80
N GLY A 17 9.62 23.84 -12.68
CA GLY A 17 9.92 22.67 -13.47
C GLY A 17 8.64 21.84 -13.59
N THR A 18 8.43 21.21 -14.74
CA THR A 18 7.36 20.24 -14.97
C THR A 18 7.43 19.17 -13.88
N PHE A 19 6.35 19.03 -13.11
CA PHE A 19 6.29 18.23 -11.88
C PHE A 19 6.39 16.73 -12.20
N VAL A 20 7.48 16.11 -11.73
CA VAL A 20 7.64 14.68 -11.47
C VAL A 20 8.23 14.66 -10.05
N GLY A 21 7.50 14.11 -9.07
CA GLY A 21 7.62 14.50 -7.66
C GLY A 21 8.76 13.85 -6.85
N ASN A 22 9.40 14.66 -6.00
CA ASN A 22 10.34 14.30 -4.93
C ASN A 22 9.98 15.20 -3.71
N PRO A 23 10.07 14.82 -2.41
CA PRO A 23 10.49 13.56 -1.81
C PRO A 23 9.30 12.70 -1.33
N GLY A 24 9.34 11.41 -1.72
CA GLY A 24 8.52 10.33 -1.19
C GLY A 24 7.07 10.35 -1.67
N LYS A 25 6.87 10.12 -2.97
CA LYS A 25 5.54 9.81 -3.51
C LYS A 25 5.53 8.36 -3.97
N GLY A 26 4.65 7.56 -3.37
CA GLY A 26 4.34 6.22 -3.83
C GLY A 26 3.18 6.26 -4.83
N ASN A 27 3.29 5.66 -6.01
CA ASN A 27 2.07 5.25 -6.73
C ASN A 27 1.67 3.86 -6.28
N THR A 28 0.36 3.60 -6.26
CA THR A 28 -0.22 2.35 -5.74
C THR A 28 -0.93 1.66 -6.88
N GLN A 29 -0.59 0.38 -7.14
CA GLN A 29 -1.27 -0.41 -8.19
C GLN A 29 -1.64 -1.81 -7.67
N VAL A 30 -2.72 -2.37 -8.20
CA VAL A 30 -3.00 -3.82 -8.07
C VAL A 30 -2.09 -4.57 -9.06
N ALA A 31 -1.41 -5.61 -8.59
CA ALA A 31 -0.64 -6.45 -9.48
C ALA A 31 -1.54 -7.19 -10.50
N GLU A 32 -1.09 -7.25 -11.76
CA GLU A 32 -1.79 -7.95 -12.84
C GLU A 32 -2.14 -9.39 -12.45
N SER A 33 -3.32 -9.88 -12.84
CA SER A 33 -3.74 -11.27 -12.63
C SER A 33 -4.33 -11.85 -13.91
N GLU A 34 -3.76 -12.95 -14.39
CA GLU A 34 -4.19 -13.60 -15.63
C GLU A 34 -5.68 -14.00 -15.58
N GLY A 35 -6.42 -13.66 -16.63
CA GLY A 35 -7.85 -13.97 -16.74
C GLY A 35 -8.76 -13.09 -15.90
N ILE A 36 -8.24 -12.03 -15.25
CA ILE A 36 -9.05 -11.09 -14.49
C ILE A 36 -9.01 -9.70 -15.15
N ALA A 37 -10.19 -9.14 -15.39
CA ALA A 37 -10.35 -7.75 -15.81
C ALA A 37 -10.94 -6.95 -14.65
N PHE A 38 -10.14 -6.07 -14.04
CA PHE A 38 -10.61 -5.17 -12.98
C PHE A 38 -11.37 -3.99 -13.59
N SER A 39 -12.55 -3.71 -13.06
CA SER A 39 -13.33 -2.51 -13.40
C SER A 39 -13.24 -1.44 -12.32
N ARG A 40 -12.92 -1.83 -11.09
CA ARG A 40 -12.66 -0.94 -9.95
C ARG A 40 -11.65 -1.59 -9.02
N ALA A 41 -10.71 -0.82 -8.52
CA ALA A 41 -9.88 -1.21 -7.39
C ALA A 41 -9.52 0.05 -6.61
N SER A 42 -9.90 0.09 -5.34
CA SER A 42 -9.64 1.25 -4.48
C SER A 42 -9.34 0.84 -3.05
N THR A 43 -8.55 1.66 -2.37
CA THR A 43 -8.25 1.54 -0.94
C THR A 43 -8.25 2.92 -0.29
N SER A 44 -8.33 2.98 1.02
CA SER A 44 -8.19 4.21 1.80
C SER A 44 -7.08 4.02 2.81
N VAL A 45 -5.94 4.69 2.64
CA VAL A 45 -4.85 4.66 3.63
C VAL A 45 -5.16 5.68 4.70
N GLN A 46 -5.51 5.21 5.89
CA GLN A 46 -5.87 6.05 7.01
C GLN A 46 -4.63 6.50 7.78
N TYR A 47 -3.75 5.54 8.10
CA TYR A 47 -2.52 5.77 8.84
C TYR A 47 -1.33 5.07 8.19
N VAL A 48 -0.15 5.68 8.35
CA VAL A 48 1.14 5.09 8.01
C VAL A 48 2.03 5.18 9.25
N TYR A 49 2.40 4.02 9.77
CA TYR A 49 3.29 3.88 10.92
C TYR A 49 4.70 3.63 10.41
N TYR A 50 5.67 4.37 10.92
CA TYR A 50 7.08 4.27 10.58
C TYR A 50 7.86 3.83 11.82
N PHE A 51 8.61 2.73 11.70
CA PHE A 51 9.34 2.14 12.81
C PHE A 51 10.85 2.28 12.64
N ARG A 52 11.55 2.59 13.73
CA ARG A 52 13.02 2.54 13.85
C ARG A 52 13.38 2.03 15.24
N GLY A 53 13.80 0.77 15.35
CA GLY A 53 13.91 0.06 16.62
C GLY A 53 12.63 0.23 17.44
N ASP A 54 12.75 0.66 18.70
CA ASP A 54 11.61 0.88 19.59
C ASP A 54 10.88 2.22 19.36
N SER A 55 11.27 3.00 18.34
CA SER A 55 10.66 4.30 18.05
C SER A 55 9.61 4.18 16.95
N GLU A 56 8.49 4.84 17.16
CA GLU A 56 7.36 4.90 16.24
C GLU A 56 7.06 6.36 15.86
N PHE A 57 6.70 6.55 14.60
CA PHE A 57 6.12 7.79 14.10
C PHE A 57 4.87 7.47 13.28
N VAL A 58 3.79 8.21 13.50
CA VAL A 58 2.51 8.00 12.81
C VAL A 58 2.21 9.20 11.91
N ASP A 59 1.93 8.91 10.65
CA ASP A 59 1.33 9.86 9.70
C ASP A 59 -0.12 9.45 9.43
N ALA A 60 -0.99 10.44 9.20
CA ALA A 60 -2.43 10.23 9.00
C ALA A 60 -2.87 10.90 7.70
N PRO A 61 -2.51 10.32 6.53
CA PRO A 61 -2.81 10.94 5.25
C PRO A 61 -4.31 11.01 4.94
N ASP A 62 -5.13 10.08 5.48
CA ASP A 62 -6.59 9.98 5.27
C ASP A 62 -6.95 10.12 3.78
N GLN A 63 -6.35 9.24 2.96
CA GLN A 63 -6.37 9.36 1.51
C GLN A 63 -6.99 8.14 0.83
N ASN A 64 -7.98 8.40 -0.02
CA ASN A 64 -8.50 7.42 -0.96
C ASN A 64 -7.61 7.31 -2.18
N ILE A 65 -7.29 6.08 -2.58
CA ILE A 65 -6.39 5.74 -3.67
C ILE A 65 -7.16 4.89 -4.68
N ASP A 66 -7.21 5.34 -5.93
CA ASP A 66 -7.67 4.52 -7.05
C ASP A 66 -6.47 3.71 -7.57
N LEU A 67 -6.50 2.41 -7.34
CA LEU A 67 -5.42 1.48 -7.66
C LEU A 67 -5.33 1.15 -9.16
N LEU A 68 -6.30 1.62 -9.95
CA LEU A 68 -6.28 1.51 -11.42
C LEU A 68 -5.85 2.83 -12.08
N ASP A 69 -5.77 3.93 -11.32
CA ASP A 69 -5.25 5.20 -11.81
C ASP A 69 -3.75 5.31 -11.51
N PRO A 70 -2.86 5.22 -12.51
CA PRO A 70 -1.42 5.34 -12.29
C PRO A 70 -0.98 6.73 -11.81
N ALA A 71 -1.87 7.73 -11.84
CA ALA A 71 -1.63 9.05 -11.27
C ALA A 71 -2.02 9.14 -9.77
N SER A 72 -2.59 8.09 -9.18
CA SER A 72 -2.86 8.02 -7.75
C SER A 72 -1.55 7.93 -6.97
N GLU A 73 -1.21 9.03 -6.30
CA GLU A 73 -0.02 9.14 -5.46
C GLU A 73 -0.43 9.20 -3.98
N PHE A 74 0.33 8.55 -3.10
CA PHE A 74 0.24 8.77 -1.65
C PHE A 74 1.62 9.17 -1.09
N PRO A 75 1.66 10.09 -0.10
CA PRO A 75 2.92 10.53 0.48
C PRO A 75 3.54 9.45 1.36
N ILE A 76 4.87 9.28 1.25
CA ILE A 76 5.67 8.42 2.12
C ILE A 76 6.85 9.24 2.66
N MET A 77 7.16 9.12 3.95
CA MET A 77 8.23 9.88 4.59
C MET A 77 9.60 9.24 4.32
N ALA A 78 10.48 9.98 3.64
CA ALA A 78 11.90 9.62 3.55
C ALA A 78 12.56 9.63 4.95
N GLY A 79 13.46 8.68 5.19
CA GLY A 79 14.13 8.51 6.48
C GLY A 79 14.70 7.10 6.63
N ASN A 80 15.51 6.85 7.67
CA ASN A 80 16.05 5.51 7.93
C ASN A 80 15.02 4.67 8.72
N TRP A 81 14.07 4.02 8.08
CA TRP A 81 13.06 3.20 8.74
C TRP A 81 13.44 1.72 8.64
N ASP A 82 13.12 0.95 9.67
CA ASP A 82 13.28 -0.51 9.67
C ASP A 82 12.06 -1.17 9.04
N SER A 83 10.87 -0.60 9.24
CA SER A 83 9.63 -1.00 8.59
C SER A 83 8.62 0.15 8.48
N ILE A 84 7.61 -0.05 7.64
CA ILE A 84 6.36 0.72 7.66
C ILE A 84 5.16 -0.20 7.81
N VAL A 85 4.09 0.28 8.44
CA VAL A 85 2.78 -0.39 8.45
C VAL A 85 1.76 0.57 7.84
N LEU A 86 1.01 0.07 6.86
CA LEU A 86 -0.09 0.77 6.23
C LEU A 86 -1.40 0.26 6.84
N GLU A 87 -2.15 1.15 7.48
CA GLU A 87 -3.50 0.86 7.95
C GLU A 87 -4.51 1.40 6.94
N MET A 88 -5.27 0.47 6.36
CA MET A 88 -6.25 0.77 5.33
C MET A 88 -7.66 0.61 5.89
N GLU A 89 -8.40 1.70 5.96
CA GLU A 89 -9.80 1.72 6.40
C GLU A 89 -10.61 2.75 5.56
N PRO A 90 -11.61 2.30 4.77
CA PRO A 90 -11.89 0.91 4.43
C PRO A 90 -10.69 0.24 3.72
N GLY A 91 -10.48 -1.05 4.02
CA GLY A 91 -9.34 -1.86 3.55
C GLY A 91 -9.16 -1.84 2.04
N ILE A 92 -9.87 -2.70 1.32
CA ILE A 92 -9.81 -2.75 -0.16
C ILE A 92 -11.21 -2.98 -0.73
N SER A 93 -11.49 -2.38 -1.87
CA SER A 93 -12.71 -2.61 -2.66
C SER A 93 -12.30 -2.90 -4.09
N ILE A 94 -12.51 -4.15 -4.52
CA ILE A 94 -12.21 -4.63 -5.87
C ILE A 94 -13.50 -5.08 -6.53
N GLU A 95 -13.71 -4.65 -7.76
CA GLU A 95 -14.75 -5.16 -8.66
C GLU A 95 -14.08 -5.60 -9.96
N GLY A 96 -14.47 -6.75 -10.48
CA GLY A 96 -13.91 -7.24 -11.72
C GLY A 96 -14.68 -8.41 -12.33
N ARG A 97 -14.11 -8.94 -13.41
CA ARG A 97 -14.63 -10.08 -14.15
C ARG A 97 -13.55 -11.13 -14.32
N ALA A 98 -13.84 -12.36 -13.90
CA ALA A 98 -12.98 -13.53 -14.08
C ALA A 98 -13.37 -14.33 -15.33
N ASN A 99 -12.37 -14.63 -16.17
CA ASN A 99 -12.45 -15.42 -17.40
C ASN A 99 -13.54 -14.97 -18.39
N ASP A 100 -13.87 -13.67 -18.41
CA ASP A 100 -14.98 -13.09 -19.18
C ASP A 100 -16.37 -13.67 -18.85
N THR A 101 -16.50 -14.45 -17.77
CA THR A 101 -17.71 -15.21 -17.45
C THR A 101 -18.36 -14.84 -16.12
N GLN A 102 -17.57 -14.49 -15.11
CA GLN A 102 -18.05 -14.30 -13.74
C GLN A 102 -17.73 -12.90 -13.24
N ASP A 103 -18.75 -12.12 -12.90
CA ASP A 103 -18.55 -10.87 -12.18
C ASP A 103 -18.33 -11.17 -10.69
N PHE A 104 -17.37 -10.47 -10.09
CA PHE A 104 -17.06 -10.60 -8.67
C PHE A 104 -16.82 -9.24 -8.00
N THR A 105 -17.10 -9.21 -6.71
CA THR A 105 -16.77 -8.12 -5.81
C THR A 105 -15.98 -8.65 -4.63
N TRP A 106 -15.06 -7.84 -4.12
CA TRP A 106 -14.35 -8.11 -2.88
C TRP A 106 -14.24 -6.82 -2.08
N GLU A 107 -14.86 -6.80 -0.91
CA GLU A 107 -14.74 -5.70 0.02
C GLU A 107 -14.10 -6.20 1.33
N LEU A 108 -13.00 -5.57 1.72
CA LEU A 108 -12.41 -5.73 3.05
C LEU A 108 -12.68 -4.46 3.85
N SER A 109 -13.24 -4.63 5.05
CA SER A 109 -13.48 -3.51 5.95
C SER A 109 -12.19 -2.85 6.42
N SER A 110 -11.14 -3.64 6.61
CA SER A 110 -9.84 -3.20 7.12
C SER A 110 -8.74 -4.10 6.58
N LEU A 111 -7.55 -3.54 6.37
CA LEU A 111 -6.36 -4.28 5.97
C LEU A 111 -5.11 -3.60 6.55
N PHE A 112 -4.21 -4.40 7.11
CA PHE A 112 -2.93 -3.93 7.63
C PHE A 112 -1.81 -4.54 6.81
N ILE A 113 -0.93 -3.73 6.24
CA ILE A 113 0.22 -4.24 5.48
C ILE A 113 1.49 -3.72 6.12
N LYS A 114 2.28 -4.63 6.69
CA LYS A 114 3.64 -4.35 7.15
C LYS A 114 4.63 -4.60 6.03
N LEU A 115 5.51 -3.65 5.79
CA LEU A 115 6.63 -3.77 4.88
C LEU A 115 7.93 -3.62 5.65
N ASP A 116 8.73 -4.67 5.65
CA ASP A 116 10.07 -4.66 6.26
C ASP A 116 11.11 -4.26 5.22
N PHE A 117 11.95 -3.27 5.55
CA PHE A 117 13.01 -2.81 4.65
C PHE A 117 14.19 -3.77 4.65
N GLN A 118 14.71 -4.08 3.45
CA GLN A 118 15.90 -4.92 3.30
C GLN A 118 17.18 -4.22 3.77
N GLU A 119 17.22 -2.90 3.59
CA GLU A 119 18.22 -2.02 4.18
C GLU A 119 17.49 -0.83 4.82
N PRO A 120 17.87 -0.38 6.04
CA PRO A 120 17.12 0.66 6.72
C PRO A 120 17.01 1.94 5.87
N GLY A 121 15.79 2.26 5.48
CA GLY A 121 15.44 3.57 4.97
C GLY A 121 14.75 3.66 3.63
N ILE A 122 14.19 4.84 3.45
CA ILE A 122 13.54 5.34 2.24
C ILE A 122 14.29 6.61 1.87
N ALA A 123 14.93 6.59 0.69
CA ALA A 123 15.60 7.77 0.16
C ALA A 123 14.58 8.75 -0.43
N GLU A 124 15.02 9.96 -0.76
CA GLU A 124 14.20 10.85 -1.58
C GLU A 124 14.10 10.26 -3.01
N GLY A 125 12.88 9.96 -3.46
CA GLY A 125 12.62 9.41 -4.79
C GLY A 125 11.15 9.15 -5.06
N ALA A 126 10.89 8.53 -6.21
CA ALA A 126 9.59 7.99 -6.59
C ALA A 126 9.53 6.50 -6.22
N TYR A 127 8.40 6.08 -5.66
CA TYR A 127 8.22 4.70 -5.22
C TYR A 127 6.94 4.12 -5.82
N LEU A 128 6.90 2.80 -5.92
CA LEU A 128 5.73 2.06 -6.35
C LEU A 128 5.40 1.03 -5.29
N PHE A 129 4.21 1.14 -4.72
CA PHE A 129 3.65 0.13 -3.83
C PHE A 129 2.78 -0.80 -4.66
N SER A 130 3.12 -2.09 -4.65
CA SER A 130 2.34 -3.14 -5.28
C SER A 130 1.55 -3.88 -4.21
N LEU A 131 0.23 -3.93 -4.39
CA LEU A 131 -0.63 -4.82 -3.60
C LEU A 131 -0.57 -6.22 -4.19
N GLY A 132 0.03 -7.14 -3.43
CA GLY A 132 0.32 -8.51 -3.89
C GLY A 132 1.37 -8.58 -5.01
N GLN A 133 1.63 -9.81 -5.47
CA GLN A 133 2.48 -10.10 -6.62
C GLN A 133 1.66 -10.42 -7.87
N SER A 134 2.29 -10.44 -9.04
CA SER A 134 1.60 -10.86 -10.27
C SER A 134 0.94 -12.24 -10.13
N ASN A 135 -0.31 -12.33 -10.58
CA ASN A 135 -1.16 -13.52 -10.52
C ASN A 135 -1.53 -13.96 -9.10
N TRP A 136 -1.57 -13.02 -8.15
CA TRP A 136 -2.04 -13.27 -6.79
C TRP A 136 -3.52 -13.67 -6.74
N LEU A 137 -4.36 -13.13 -7.63
CA LEU A 137 -5.74 -13.57 -7.81
C LEU A 137 -5.86 -14.60 -8.93
N ASN A 138 -6.54 -15.71 -8.63
CA ASN A 138 -6.76 -16.79 -9.59
C ASN A 138 -8.18 -16.73 -10.17
N ALA A 139 -8.30 -16.41 -11.46
CA ALA A 139 -9.59 -16.32 -12.15
C ALA A 139 -10.40 -17.62 -12.09
N GLN A 140 -9.74 -18.79 -12.17
CA GLN A 140 -10.41 -20.09 -12.12
C GLN A 140 -11.02 -20.35 -10.73
N GLN A 141 -10.31 -20.01 -9.66
CA GLN A 141 -10.83 -20.14 -8.30
C GLN A 141 -12.04 -19.21 -8.07
N ILE A 142 -12.00 -17.97 -8.57
CA ILE A 142 -13.14 -17.05 -8.48
C ILE A 142 -14.37 -17.63 -9.21
N VAL A 143 -14.19 -18.21 -10.40
CA VAL A 143 -15.28 -18.86 -11.14
C VAL A 143 -15.85 -20.06 -10.38
N GLU A 144 -15.00 -20.87 -9.75
CA GLU A 144 -15.42 -22.03 -8.95
C GLU A 144 -16.20 -21.63 -7.69
N LEU A 145 -15.77 -20.56 -7.01
CA LEU A 145 -16.48 -20.03 -5.84
C LEU A 145 -17.83 -19.40 -6.19
N GLY A 146 -17.91 -18.75 -7.36
CA GLY A 146 -19.14 -18.15 -7.87
C GLY A 146 -20.08 -19.12 -8.58
N GLU A 147 -19.80 -20.42 -8.62
CA GLU A 147 -20.57 -21.38 -9.42
C GLU A 147 -22.08 -21.32 -9.08
N GLY A 148 -22.89 -21.04 -10.11
CA GLY A 148 -24.35 -20.95 -9.97
C GLY A 148 -24.87 -19.56 -9.63
N SER A 149 -24.03 -18.52 -9.61
CA SER A 149 -24.43 -17.12 -9.50
C SER A 149 -23.86 -16.28 -10.64
N ASP A 150 -24.64 -15.31 -11.14
CA ASP A 150 -24.15 -14.35 -12.14
C ASP A 150 -23.17 -13.31 -11.52
N THR A 151 -23.22 -13.13 -10.20
CA THR A 151 -22.34 -12.22 -9.44
C THR A 151 -21.99 -12.84 -8.08
N PHE A 152 -20.74 -12.74 -7.65
CA PHE A 152 -20.25 -13.36 -6.43
C PHE A 152 -19.47 -12.36 -5.56
N ALA A 153 -19.76 -12.33 -4.27
CA ALA A 153 -18.99 -11.56 -3.30
C ALA A 153 -17.98 -12.48 -2.60
N ILE A 154 -16.70 -12.16 -2.67
CA ILE A 154 -15.61 -12.98 -2.10
C ILE A 154 -15.71 -13.11 -0.57
N GLU A 155 -16.21 -12.07 0.10
CA GLU A 155 -16.43 -12.05 1.56
C GLU A 155 -17.37 -13.15 2.07
N ASP A 156 -18.19 -13.75 1.19
CA ASP A 156 -19.05 -14.89 1.54
C ASP A 156 -18.25 -16.19 1.78
N SER A 157 -16.96 -16.22 1.43
CA SER A 157 -16.05 -17.35 1.63
C SER A 157 -14.95 -16.99 2.64
N GLU A 158 -15.16 -17.32 3.92
CA GLU A 158 -14.19 -17.02 4.99
C GLU A 158 -12.78 -17.58 4.68
N GLU A 159 -12.69 -18.82 4.18
CA GLU A 159 -11.41 -19.47 3.85
C GLU A 159 -10.69 -18.76 2.71
N PHE A 160 -11.40 -18.42 1.64
CA PHE A 160 -10.79 -17.73 0.50
C PHE A 160 -10.45 -16.28 0.84
N ASN A 161 -11.31 -15.59 1.57
CA ASN A 161 -11.08 -14.24 2.05
C ASN A 161 -9.82 -14.16 2.94
N GLY A 162 -9.67 -15.10 3.88
CA GLY A 162 -8.46 -15.20 4.71
C GLY A 162 -7.20 -15.42 3.87
N ALA A 163 -7.23 -16.38 2.95
CA ALA A 163 -6.08 -16.64 2.08
C ALA A 163 -5.68 -15.43 1.22
N LEU A 164 -6.64 -14.61 0.77
CA LEU A 164 -6.34 -13.38 0.04
C LEU A 164 -5.73 -12.29 0.93
N ILE A 165 -6.19 -12.17 2.18
CA ILE A 165 -5.58 -11.27 3.17
C ILE A 165 -4.12 -11.68 3.37
N ASP A 166 -3.86 -12.95 3.68
CA ASP A 166 -2.49 -13.47 3.87
C ASP A 166 -1.59 -13.17 2.66
N ILE A 167 -2.13 -13.32 1.45
CA ILE A 167 -1.41 -13.01 0.21
C ILE A 167 -1.10 -11.51 0.12
N LEU A 168 -2.05 -10.62 0.43
CA LEU A 168 -1.79 -9.19 0.39
C LEU A 168 -0.77 -8.78 1.46
N GLU A 169 -0.83 -9.34 2.65
CA GLU A 169 0.11 -9.02 3.74
C GLU A 169 1.53 -9.49 3.42
N THR A 170 1.67 -10.70 2.88
CA THR A 170 2.99 -11.32 2.63
C THR A 170 3.59 -10.99 1.26
N GLN A 171 2.76 -10.71 0.25
CA GLN A 171 3.22 -10.51 -1.14
C GLN A 171 3.15 -9.07 -1.61
N SER A 172 2.72 -8.13 -0.78
CA SER A 172 2.87 -6.71 -1.10
C SER A 172 4.34 -6.29 -1.02
N ALA A 173 4.71 -5.26 -1.77
CA ALA A 173 6.11 -4.81 -1.81
C ALA A 173 6.21 -3.34 -2.23
N LEU A 174 7.32 -2.71 -1.82
CA LEU A 174 7.67 -1.36 -2.20
C LEU A 174 8.92 -1.37 -3.09
N TYR A 175 8.82 -0.70 -4.23
CA TYR A 175 9.87 -0.63 -5.25
C TYR A 175 10.28 0.81 -5.48
N HIS A 176 11.55 1.04 -5.77
CA HIS A 176 12.03 2.34 -6.23
C HIS A 176 11.74 2.49 -7.72
N ASP A 177 10.93 3.46 -8.10
CA ASP A 177 10.66 3.81 -9.50
C ASP A 177 11.80 4.69 -10.00
N THR A 178 12.81 4.04 -10.58
CA THR A 178 14.08 4.67 -10.95
C THR A 178 13.93 5.59 -12.15
N ASN A 179 12.92 5.36 -12.98
CA ASN A 179 12.70 6.08 -14.23
C ASN A 179 11.52 7.07 -14.15
N GLY A 180 10.69 6.97 -13.11
CA GLY A 180 9.55 7.84 -12.83
C GLY A 180 8.37 7.64 -13.78
N ASP A 181 8.25 6.46 -14.40
CA ASP A 181 7.21 6.17 -15.39
C ASP A 181 5.92 5.61 -14.78
N GLY A 182 5.91 5.36 -13.48
CA GLY A 182 4.74 4.86 -12.75
C GLY A 182 4.45 3.38 -13.00
N THR A 183 5.38 2.64 -13.58
CA THR A 183 5.28 1.19 -13.81
C THR A 183 6.49 0.46 -13.25
N ILE A 184 6.34 -0.80 -12.87
CA ILE A 184 7.43 -1.59 -12.30
C ILE A 184 8.03 -2.49 -13.39
N SER A 185 9.26 -2.20 -13.80
CA SER A 185 10.03 -3.06 -14.70
C SER A 185 10.55 -4.33 -14.01
N GLU A 186 10.98 -5.33 -14.78
CA GLU A 186 11.59 -6.56 -14.22
C GLU A 186 12.87 -6.24 -13.40
N GLU A 187 13.67 -5.29 -13.87
CA GLU A 187 14.88 -4.83 -13.19
C GLU A 187 14.56 -4.14 -11.85
N GLU A 188 13.46 -3.36 -11.78
CA GLU A 188 12.99 -2.73 -10.54
C GLU A 188 12.39 -3.74 -9.57
N ARG A 189 11.73 -4.79 -10.08
CA ARG A 189 11.23 -5.90 -9.22
C ARG A 189 12.35 -6.62 -8.49
N GLU A 190 13.49 -6.82 -9.13
CA GLU A 190 14.68 -7.42 -8.50
C GLU A 190 15.31 -6.51 -7.43
N GLN A 191 14.94 -5.23 -7.39
CA GLN A 191 15.45 -4.20 -6.48
C GLN A 191 14.38 -3.72 -5.49
N SER A 192 13.45 -4.59 -5.09
CA SER A 192 12.48 -4.30 -4.03
C SER A 192 13.20 -3.76 -2.79
N ILE A 193 12.76 -2.62 -2.27
CA ILE A 193 13.37 -2.02 -1.08
C ILE A 193 12.71 -2.53 0.21
N ALA A 194 11.46 -2.95 0.12
CA ALA A 194 10.71 -3.55 1.21
C ALA A 194 9.74 -4.61 0.69
N THR A 195 9.48 -5.62 1.51
CA THR A 195 8.55 -6.71 1.20
C THR A 195 7.59 -6.92 2.36
N GLY A 196 6.40 -7.42 2.04
CA GLY A 196 5.39 -7.85 2.98
C GLY A 196 5.93 -8.88 3.95
N SER A 197 5.53 -8.77 5.21
CA SER A 197 5.79 -9.77 6.24
C SER A 197 4.50 -10.21 6.89
N ASP A 198 4.50 -11.47 7.31
CA ASP A 198 3.40 -12.04 8.09
C ASP A 198 3.38 -11.36 9.46
N LEU A 199 2.24 -10.77 9.82
CA LEU A 199 2.05 -10.15 11.12
C LEU A 199 1.99 -11.20 12.23
N GLU A 200 1.58 -12.44 11.92
CA GLU A 200 1.43 -13.51 12.91
C GLU A 200 2.76 -14.13 13.38
N GLU A 201 3.85 -13.98 12.62
CA GLU A 201 5.18 -14.47 13.04
C GLU A 201 5.87 -13.55 14.06
N ASP A 202 5.46 -12.29 14.16
CA ASP A 202 5.85 -11.40 15.25
C ASP A 202 4.86 -11.58 16.41
N GLU A 203 5.14 -12.52 17.34
CA GLU A 203 4.30 -12.77 18.54
C GLU A 203 4.06 -11.52 19.42
N ASP A 204 4.78 -10.42 19.16
CA ASP A 204 4.68 -9.13 19.85
C ASP A 204 3.93 -8.04 19.05
N PHE A 205 3.47 -8.32 17.82
CA PHE A 205 2.76 -7.35 16.98
C PHE A 205 1.26 -7.67 16.91
N ASP A 206 0.47 -7.12 17.84
CA ASP A 206 -0.98 -7.03 17.68
C ASP A 206 -1.33 -5.64 17.15
N PRO A 207 -1.81 -5.47 15.89
CA PRO A 207 -2.21 -4.15 15.40
C PRO A 207 -3.28 -3.50 16.29
N LEU A 208 -4.07 -4.27 17.04
CA LEU A 208 -5.06 -3.79 18.01
C LEU A 208 -4.45 -3.29 19.33
N ASP A 209 -3.22 -3.70 19.69
CA ASP A 209 -2.52 -3.13 20.85
C ASP A 209 -2.08 -1.68 20.62
N PHE A 210 -2.01 -1.24 19.35
CA PHE A 210 -1.67 0.13 18.95
C PHE A 210 -2.90 1.03 18.76
N ILE A 211 -4.10 0.45 18.61
CA ILE A 211 -5.37 1.18 18.66
C ILE A 211 -5.66 1.46 20.15
N ASP A 212 -5.02 2.52 20.67
CA ASP A 212 -5.11 2.98 22.05
C ASP A 212 -6.58 2.89 22.58
N PRO A 213 -6.84 2.35 23.79
CA PRO A 213 -8.17 2.26 24.41
C PRO A 213 -8.94 3.59 24.60
N PHE A 214 -8.42 4.70 24.08
CA PHE A 214 -8.99 6.04 24.17
C PHE A 214 -10.34 6.23 23.46
N TRP A 215 -10.81 5.26 22.67
CA TRP A 215 -12.12 5.30 22.00
C TRP A 215 -13.22 4.43 22.64
N GLN A 216 -13.01 3.87 23.85
CA GLN A 216 -14.07 3.20 24.62
C GLN A 216 -14.77 4.12 25.65
N GLU A 217 -15.25 5.30 25.23
CA GLU A 217 -16.24 6.07 26.01
C GLU A 217 -17.69 5.76 25.61
#